data_AF-A8ST42-F1
#
_entry.id   AF-A8ST42-F1
#
_cell.length_a   1.000
_cell.length_b   1.000
_cell.length_c   1.000
_cell.angle_alpha   90.00
_cell.angle_beta   90.00
_cell.angle_gamma   90.00
#
_symmetry.space_group_name_H-M   'P 1'
#
loop_
_entity.id
_entity.type
_entity.pdbx_description
1 polymer ?
#
loop_
_entity_poly.entity_id
_entity_poly.type
_entity_poly.pdbx_seq_one_letter_code
_entity_poly.pdbx_strand_id
1 'polypeptide(L)'
;QNAGSTETPLRGLLKSQLQRQFVYGLIFTLSITALWKFGVMEPKKKKYAEFYKNLDVQKDFERMRDVGVFQSVKPGGAVGEGW
;
A
#
# COMPACT_ATOMS: atom_id res chain seq x y z
N GLN A 1 47.95 28.57 -17.40
CA GLN A 1 47.12 29.71 -17.85
C GLN A 1 45.68 29.24 -17.83
N ASN A 2 44.75 29.71 -17.02
CA ASN A 2 44.72 30.85 -16.12
C ASN A 2 43.82 30.50 -14.93
N ALA A 3 44.32 30.68 -13.71
CA ALA A 3 43.46 30.89 -12.56
C ALA A 3 42.78 32.26 -12.78
N GLY A 4 41.58 32.24 -13.35
CA GLY A 4 40.76 33.43 -13.60
C GLY A 4 39.52 33.36 -12.72
N SER A 5 39.45 34.29 -11.76
CA SER A 5 38.32 34.69 -10.92
C SER A 5 37.18 33.68 -10.68
N THR A 6 37.09 33.24 -9.42
CA THR A 6 35.87 32.67 -8.82
C THR A 6 34.75 33.72 -8.79
N GLU A 7 34.14 33.99 -9.94
CA GLU A 7 32.95 34.85 -10.01
C GLU A 7 31.74 33.99 -9.68
N THR A 8 31.49 33.81 -8.38
CA THR A 8 30.21 33.26 -7.92
C THR A 8 29.11 34.19 -8.44
N PRO A 9 28.16 33.73 -9.27
CA PRO A 9 27.06 34.57 -9.70
C PRO A 9 26.17 34.84 -8.49
N LEU A 10 26.44 35.94 -7.78
CA LEU A 10 25.71 36.37 -6.57
C LEU A 10 24.26 36.79 -6.89
N ARG A 11 23.90 36.90 -8.18
CA ARG A 11 22.54 37.14 -8.67
C ARG A 11 21.96 35.85 -9.25
N GLY A 12 20.79 35.45 -8.75
CA GLY A 12 20.01 34.32 -9.29
C GLY A 12 20.15 32.99 -8.53
N LEU A 13 21.00 32.92 -7.50
CA LEU A 13 21.17 31.75 -6.62
C LEU A 13 19.84 31.21 -6.05
N LEU A 14 18.94 32.11 -5.66
CA LEU A 14 17.63 31.71 -5.13
C LEU A 14 16.75 31.03 -6.20
N LYS A 15 16.75 31.55 -7.44
CA LYS A 15 15.98 30.95 -8.53
C LYS A 15 16.53 29.58 -8.93
N SER A 16 17.84 29.44 -9.05
CA SER A 16 18.46 28.16 -9.42
C SER A 16 18.29 27.10 -8.34
N GLN A 17 18.37 27.50 -7.05
CA GLN A 17 18.12 26.60 -5.93
C GLN A 17 16.65 26.16 -5.86
N LEU A 18 15.70 27.09 -6.07
CA LEU A 18 14.28 26.78 -6.07
C LEU A 18 13.90 25.83 -7.23
N GLN A 19 14.40 26.09 -8.44
CA GLN A 19 14.17 25.22 -9.59
C GLN A 19 14.73 23.82 -9.36
N ARG A 20 15.92 23.72 -8.77
CA ARG A 20 16.54 22.43 -8.46
C ARG A 20 15.76 21.67 -7.40
N GLN A 21 15.33 22.32 -6.32
CA GLN A 21 14.48 21.73 -5.29
C GLN A 21 13.11 21.30 -5.84
N PHE A 22 12.51 22.09 -6.73
CA PHE A 22 11.24 21.77 -7.36
C PHE A 22 11.34 20.53 -8.25
N VAL A 23 12.39 20.42 -9.05
CA VAL A 23 12.66 19.22 -9.89
C VAL A 23 12.85 17.99 -9.01
N TYR A 24 13.65 18.08 -7.94
CA TYR A 24 13.80 16.97 -7.01
C TYR A 24 12.49 16.59 -6.33
N GLY A 25 11.70 17.58 -5.90
CA GLY A 25 10.37 17.36 -5.32
C GLY A 25 9.44 16.63 -6.28
N LEU A 26 9.41 17.04 -7.55
CA LEU A 26 8.55 16.42 -8.57
C LEU A 26 8.94 14.95 -8.83
N ILE A 27 10.24 14.67 -8.94
CA ILE A 27 10.74 13.30 -9.13
C ILE A 27 10.43 12.45 -7.91
N PHE A 28 10.60 13.01 -6.71
CA PHE A 28 10.38 12.31 -5.45
C PHE A 28 8.90 11.94 -5.24
N THR A 29 7.97 12.86 -5.51
CA THR A 29 6.52 12.57 -5.38
C THR A 29 6.05 11.55 -6.40
N LEU A 30 6.53 11.62 -7.64
CA LEU A 30 6.22 10.63 -8.68
C LEU A 30 6.76 9.24 -8.30
N SER A 31 7.99 9.19 -7.78
CA SER A 31 8.62 7.94 -7.34
C SER A 31 7.84 7.27 -6.21
N ILE A 32 7.49 8.03 -5.16
CA ILE A 32 6.69 7.52 -4.04
C ILE A 32 5.31 7.04 -4.52
N THR A 33 4.67 7.81 -5.41
CA THR A 33 3.37 7.44 -5.98
C THR A 33 3.44 6.13 -6.77
N ALA A 34 4.49 5.96 -7.57
CA ALA A 34 4.72 4.73 -8.32
C ALA A 34 4.97 3.55 -7.37
N LEU A 35 5.86 3.71 -6.38
CA LEU A 35 6.11 2.68 -5.37
C LEU A 35 4.84 2.28 -4.62
N TRP A 36 3.99 3.25 -4.24
CA TRP A 36 2.74 2.97 -3.55
C TRP A 36 1.75 2.21 -4.46
N LYS A 37 1.62 2.62 -5.71
CA LYS A 37 0.73 1.96 -6.68
C LYS A 37 1.14 0.51 -6.94
N PHE A 38 2.41 0.26 -7.24
CA PHE A 38 2.88 -1.09 -7.54
C PHE A 38 3.06 -1.95 -6.27
N GLY A 39 3.60 -1.38 -5.19
CA GLY A 39 3.90 -2.12 -3.96
C GLY A 39 2.70 -2.38 -3.06
N VAL A 40 1.65 -1.55 -3.11
CA VAL A 40 0.50 -1.69 -2.20
C VAL A 40 -0.78 -2.01 -2.96
N MET A 41 -1.09 -1.31 -4.06
CA MET A 41 -2.38 -1.45 -4.72
C MET A 41 -2.49 -2.76 -5.52
N GLU A 42 -1.47 -3.11 -6.29
CA GLU A 42 -1.47 -4.36 -7.07
C GLU A 42 -1.51 -5.63 -6.22
N PRO A 43 -0.66 -5.82 -5.19
CA PRO A 43 -0.74 -7.02 -4.37
C PRO A 43 -2.02 -7.07 -3.55
N LYS A 44 -2.60 -5.93 -3.14
CA LYS A 44 -3.93 -5.92 -2.53
C LYS A 44 -4.97 -6.45 -3.50
N LYS A 45 -5.06 -5.91 -4.72
CA LYS A 45 -6.03 -6.37 -5.73
C LYS A 45 -5.85 -7.85 -6.06
N LYS A 46 -4.61 -8.30 -6.21
CA LYS A 46 -4.29 -9.71 -6.47
C LYS A 46 -4.72 -10.61 -5.30
N LYS A 47 -4.41 -10.23 -4.06
CA LYS A 47 -4.86 -10.97 -2.87
C LYS A 47 -6.38 -11.06 -2.77
N TYR A 48 -7.11 -9.97 -3.05
CA TYR A 48 -8.58 -10.00 -3.09
C TYR A 48 -9.09 -10.93 -4.19
N ALA A 49 -8.52 -10.86 -5.39
CA ALA A 49 -8.92 -11.74 -6.49
C ALA A 49 -8.63 -13.23 -6.20
N GLU A 50 -7.48 -13.53 -5.60
CA GLU A 50 -7.12 -14.89 -5.17
C GLU A 50 -7.98 -15.40 -4.02
N PHE A 51 -8.36 -14.51 -3.09
CA PHE A 51 -9.28 -14.85 -2.00
C PHE A 51 -10.62 -15.33 -2.54
N TYR A 52 -11.24 -14.59 -3.47
CA TYR A 52 -12.53 -15.00 -4.06
C TYR A 52 -12.44 -16.23 -4.98
N LYS A 53 -11.30 -16.48 -5.62
CA LYS A 53 -11.13 -17.65 -6.49
C LYS A 53 -11.04 -18.96 -5.72
N ASN A 54 -10.44 -18.94 -4.53
CA ASN A 54 -10.22 -20.13 -3.70
C ASN A 54 -11.18 -20.18 -2.50
N LEU A 55 -12.22 -19.33 -2.49
CA LEU A 55 -13.17 -19.24 -1.38
C LEU A 55 -14.14 -20.43 -1.43
N ASP A 56 -13.85 -21.46 -0.65
CA ASP A 56 -14.80 -22.50 -0.29
C ASP A 56 -15.53 -22.07 1.00
N VAL A 57 -16.65 -21.39 0.82
CA VAL A 57 -17.46 -20.82 1.91
C VAL A 57 -17.88 -21.89 2.91
N GLN A 58 -18.15 -23.11 2.44
CA GLN A 58 -18.59 -24.20 3.29
C GLN A 58 -17.47 -24.69 4.20
N LYS A 59 -16.24 -24.80 3.66
CA LYS A 59 -15.07 -25.21 4.43
C LYS A 59 -14.64 -24.16 5.45
N ASP A 60 -14.70 -22.89 5.10
CA ASP A 60 -14.42 -21.80 6.04
C ASP A 60 -15.50 -21.72 7.14
N PHE A 61 -16.75 -21.97 6.78
CA PHE A 61 -17.85 -22.08 7.74
C PHE A 61 -17.66 -23.25 8.71
N GLU A 62 -17.30 -24.45 8.22
CA GLU A 62 -17.02 -25.60 9.07
C GLU A 62 -15.86 -25.34 10.03
N ARG A 63 -14.79 -24.70 9.55
CA ARG A 63 -13.67 -24.26 10.40
C ARG A 63 -14.12 -23.26 11.48
N MET A 64 -14.93 -22.26 11.13
CA MET A 64 -15.41 -21.27 12.10
C MET A 64 -16.45 -21.84 13.08
N ARG A 65 -17.26 -22.81 12.62
CA ARG A 65 -18.19 -23.59 13.44
C ARG A 65 -17.43 -24.41 14.48
N ASP A 66 -16.36 -25.10 14.07
CA ASP A 66 -15.58 -25.95 14.97
C ASP A 66 -14.78 -25.15 16.01
N VAL A 67 -14.41 -23.91 15.67
CA VAL A 67 -13.82 -22.93 16.61
C VAL A 67 -14.88 -22.31 17.55
N GLY A 68 -16.17 -22.55 17.29
CA GLY A 68 -17.27 -22.08 18.15
C GLY A 68 -17.53 -20.57 18.07
N VAL A 69 -17.19 -19.94 16.93
CA VAL A 69 -17.41 -18.50 16.71
C VAL A 69 -18.90 -18.17 16.57
N PHE A 70 -19.71 -19.11 16.10
CA PHE A 70 -21.13 -18.89 15.89
C PHE A 70 -21.94 -19.17 17.16
N GLN A 71 -22.78 -18.20 17.55
CA GLN A 71 -23.77 -18.41 18.62
C GLN A 71 -24.98 -19.24 18.13
N SER A 72 -25.26 -19.23 16.82
CA SER A 72 -26.36 -19.97 16.22
C SER A 72 -26.05 -21.44 15.94
N VAL A 73 -24.77 -21.80 15.79
CA VAL A 73 -24.33 -23.18 15.47
C VAL A 73 -23.18 -23.55 16.37
N LYS A 74 -23.39 -24.49 17.29
CA LYS A 74 -22.34 -25.02 18.17
C LYS A 74 -21.35 -25.88 17.36
N PRO A 75 -20.07 -25.97 17.79
CA PRO A 75 -19.11 -26.90 17.21
C PRO A 75 -19.67 -28.32 17.25
N GLY A 76 -19.74 -29.00 16.09
CA GLY A 76 -20.35 -30.33 15.96
C GLY A 76 -21.78 -30.36 15.43
N GLY A 77 -22.38 -29.22 15.06
CA GLY A 77 -23.67 -29.19 14.35
C GLY A 77 -24.92 -29.24 15.24
N ALA A 78 -24.77 -29.06 16.56
CA ALA A 78 -25.90 -28.82 17.43
C ALA A 78 -26.42 -27.38 17.22
N VAL A 79 -27.74 -27.24 17.03
CA VAL A 79 -28.43 -25.94 16.96
C VAL A 79 -28.19 -25.21 18.28
N GLY A 80 -27.65 -23.99 18.22
CA GLY A 80 -27.47 -23.16 19.41
C GLY A 80 -28.83 -22.87 20.04
N GLU A 81 -28.89 -22.79 21.37
CA GLU A 81 -30.12 -22.34 22.04
C GLU A 81 -30.32 -20.87 21.67
N GLY A 82 -31.18 -20.67 20.67
CA GLY A 82 -31.78 -19.37 20.41
C GLY A 82 -32.69 -19.00 21.57
N TRP A 83 -33.10 -17.73 21.59
CA TRP A 83 -34.35 -17.38 22.25
C TRP A 83 -35.52 -18.01 21.49
#